data_AF-A0A6N3FPN1-F1
#
_entry.id   AF-A0A6N3FPN1-F1
#
_cell.length_a   1.000
_cell.length_b   1.000
_cell.length_c   1.000
_cell.angle_alpha   90.00
_cell.angle_beta   90.00
_cell.angle_gamma   90.00
#
_symmetry.space_group_name_H-M   'P 1'
#
loop_
_entity.id
_entity.type
_entity.pdbx_description
1 polymer ?
#
loop_
_entity_poly.entity_id
_entity_poly.type
_entity_poly.pdbx_seq_one_letter_code
_entity_poly.pdbx_strand_id
1 'polypeptide(L)' 'MLKTKRKEKHLTVRQFAEILGISKSYVTKLEKHPQRCNPTINLILKLSIVLGLCPYFVFKFFIEDRKDQE' A
#
# COMPACT_ATOMS: atom_id res chain seq x y z
N MET A 1 -7.79 2.70 -2.79
CA MET A 1 -7.02 3.86 -2.29
C MET A 1 -5.60 3.94 -2.88
N LEU A 2 -4.73 2.95 -2.63
CA LEU A 2 -3.30 3.00 -3.01
C LEU A 2 -3.04 3.30 -4.50
N LYS A 3 -3.71 2.57 -5.41
CA LYS A 3 -3.55 2.72 -6.86
C LYS A 3 -3.83 4.13 -7.34
N THR A 4 -4.88 4.76 -6.81
CA THR A 4 -5.28 6.13 -7.17
C THR A 4 -4.20 7.11 -6.75
N LYS A 5 -3.75 7.04 -5.48
CA LYS A 5 -2.71 7.91 -4.94
C LYS A 5 -1.37 7.74 -5.66
N ARG A 6 -1.00 6.51 -6.05
CA ARG A 6 0.18 6.29 -6.89
C ARG A 6 0.07 6.98 -8.25
N LYS A 7 -1.10 6.89 -8.90
CA LYS A 7 -1.33 7.52 -10.21
C LYS A 7 -1.33 9.05 -10.13
N GLU A 8 -1.86 9.63 -9.06
CA GLU A 8 -1.77 11.08 -8.79
C GLU A 8 -0.31 11.55 -8.67
N LYS A 9 0.59 10.68 -8.22
CA LYS A 9 2.05 10.91 -8.19
C LYS A 9 2.75 10.58 -9.52
N HIS A 10 2.00 10.24 -10.57
CA HIS A 10 2.52 9.83 -11.89
C HIS A 10 3.52 8.65 -11.86
N LEU A 11 3.45 7.79 -10.84
CA LEU A 11 4.36 6.66 -10.71
C LEU A 11 3.82 5.42 -11.43
N THR A 12 4.65 4.76 -12.23
CA THR A 12 4.36 3.40 -12.71
C THR A 12 4.41 2.38 -11.56
N VAL A 13 3.81 1.20 -11.75
CA VAL A 13 3.90 0.11 -10.76
C VAL A 13 5.35 -0.29 -10.50
N ARG A 14 6.19 -0.28 -11.54
CA ARG A 14 7.61 -0.63 -11.45
C ARG A 14 8.39 0.39 -10.61
N GLN A 15 8.28 1.68 -10.94
CA GLN A 15 8.94 2.75 -10.18
C GLN A 15 8.50 2.75 -8.72
N PHE A 16 7.20 2.56 -8.47
CA PHE A 16 6.69 2.52 -7.11
C PHE A 16 7.23 1.31 -6.32
N ALA A 17 7.38 0.15 -6.97
CA ALA A 17 8.00 -1.03 -6.37
C ALA A 17 9.48 -0.79 -6.02
N GLU A 18 10.22 -0.17 -6.93
CA GLU A 18 11.64 0.19 -6.75
C GLU A 18 11.81 1.16 -5.57
N ILE A 19 11.00 2.22 -5.49
CA ILE A 19 11.03 3.20 -4.38
C ILE A 19 10.74 2.52 -3.03
N LEU A 20 9.76 1.62 -3.00
CA LEU A 20 9.38 0.91 -1.76
C LEU A 20 10.36 -0.21 -1.38
N GLY A 21 11.22 -0.64 -2.31
CA GLY A 21 12.11 -1.78 -2.14
C GLY A 21 11.38 -3.11 -2.07
N ILE A 22 10.31 -3.27 -2.86
CA ILE A 22 9.50 -4.49 -2.92
C ILE A 22 9.27 -4.94 -4.37
N SER A 23 8.72 -6.13 -4.56
CA SER A 23 8.44 -6.64 -5.91
C SER A 23 7.22 -5.97 -6.55
N LYS A 24 7.24 -5.87 -7.89
CA LYS A 24 6.11 -5.37 -8.69
C LYS A 24 4.83 -6.19 -8.47
N SER A 25 4.97 -7.51 -8.31
CA SER A 25 3.84 -8.40 -8.01
C SER A 25 3.23 -8.09 -6.64
N TYR A 26 4.07 -7.79 -5.65
CA TYR A 26 3.59 -7.40 -4.32
C TYR A 26 2.89 -6.04 -4.32
N VAL A 27 3.41 -5.04 -5.04
CA VAL A 27 2.69 -3.76 -5.25
C VAL A 27 1.31 -4.01 -5.86
N THR A 28 1.23 -4.84 -6.89
CA THR A 28 -0.05 -5.15 -7.54
C THR A 28 -1.01 -5.83 -6.56
N LYS A 29 -0.50 -6.70 -5.68
CA LYS A 29 -1.28 -7.34 -4.62
C LYS A 29 -1.77 -6.32 -3.59
N LEU A 30 -0.92 -5.40 -3.13
CA LEU A 30 -1.30 -4.32 -2.20
C LEU A 30 -2.42 -3.44 -2.78
N GLU A 31 -2.39 -3.18 -4.09
CA GLU A 31 -3.38 -2.33 -4.76
C GLU A 31 -4.73 -3.02 -5.02
N LYS A 32 -4.71 -4.31 -5.40
CA LYS A 32 -5.91 -5.06 -5.80
C LYS A 32 -6.53 -5.88 -4.67
N HIS A 33 -5.69 -6.41 -3.79
CA HIS A 33 -6.06 -7.35 -2.74
C HIS A 33 -5.45 -6.95 -1.38
N PRO A 34 -5.71 -5.71 -0.90
CA PRO A 34 -5.16 -5.21 0.36
C PRO A 34 -5.50 -6.08 1.57
N GLN A 35 -6.70 -6.67 1.61
CA GLN A 35 -7.15 -7.59 2.65
C GLN A 35 -6.33 -8.89 2.73
N ARG A 36 -5.70 -9.28 1.61
CA ARG A 36 -4.81 -10.46 1.55
C ARG A 36 -3.35 -10.10 1.82
N CYS A 37 -3.10 -8.91 2.33
CA CYS A 37 -1.77 -8.40 2.63
C CYS A 37 -1.63 -8.12 4.12
N ASN A 38 -0.48 -8.50 4.67
CA ASN A 38 -0.07 -8.13 6.03
C ASN A 38 1.25 -7.34 5.95
N PRO A 39 1.22 -6.09 5.46
CA PRO A 39 2.43 -5.29 5.34
C PRO A 39 3.02 -4.99 6.72
N THR A 40 4.34 -4.96 6.81
CA THR A 40 5.03 -4.56 8.04
C THR A 40 4.77 -3.08 8.34
N ILE A 41 4.93 -2.67 9.61
CA ILE A 41 4.83 -1.26 10.00
C ILE A 41 5.79 -0.40 9.16
N ASN A 42 7.02 -0.86 8.92
CA ASN A 42 7.99 -0.16 8.09
C ASN A 42 7.48 0.08 6.66
N LEU A 43 6.77 -0.89 6.07
CA LEU A 43 6.19 -0.72 4.75
C LEU A 43 5.02 0.28 4.76
N ILE A 44 4.18 0.25 5.80
CA ILE A 44 3.10 1.24 5.99
C ILE A 44 3.67 2.66 6.06
N LEU A 45 4.74 2.86 6.85
CA LEU A 45 5.42 4.16 6.96
C LEU A 45 6.06 4.61 5.65
N LYS A 46 6.70 3.69 4.90
CA LYS A 46 7.22 4.02 3.56
C LYS A 46 6.10 4.42 2.60
N LEU A 47 5.01 3.66 2.58
CA LEU A 47 3.84 3.95 1.75
C LEU A 47 3.25 5.33 2.08
N SER A 48 3.14 5.66 3.37
CA SER A 48 2.60 6.94 3.81
C SER A 48 3.46 8.11 3.36
N ILE A 49 4.79 8.00 3.47
CA ILE A 49 5.75 9.01 3.00
C ILE A 49 5.63 9.20 1.48
N VAL A 50 5.74 8.13 0.70
CA VAL A 50 5.76 8.22 -0.78
C VAL A 50 4.44 8.75 -1.33
N LEU A 51 3.31 8.37 -0.71
CA LEU A 51 1.98 8.78 -1.14
C LEU A 51 1.52 10.11 -0.53
N GLY A 52 2.24 10.65 0.44
CA GLY A 52 1.85 11.87 1.17
C GLY A 52 0.56 11.68 1.97
N LEU A 53 0.42 10.53 2.63
CA LEU A 53 -0.76 10.17 3.43
C LEU A 53 -0.39 10.06 4.91
N CYS A 54 -1.36 10.25 5.80
CA CYS A 54 -1.18 9.88 7.19
C CYS A 54 -1.01 8.35 7.31
N PRO A 55 -0.01 7.83 8.07
CA PRO A 55 0.18 6.39 8.28
C PRO A 55 -1.08 5.67 8.77
N TYR A 56 -1.89 6.34 9.58
CA TYR A 56 -3.17 5.81 10.05
C TYR A 56 -4.10 5.41 8.89
N PHE A 57 -4.25 6.25 7.85
CA PHE A 57 -5.11 5.92 6.72
C PHE A 57 -4.57 4.76 5.88
N VAL A 58 -3.24 4.67 5.76
CA VAL A 58 -2.60 3.54 5.08
C VAL A 58 -2.82 2.26 5.86
N PHE A 59 -2.66 2.29 7.19
CA PHE A 59 -2.94 1.14 8.06
C PHE A 59 -4.41 0.73 8.00
N LYS A 60 -5.33 1.69 8.15
CA LYS A 60 -6.79 1.50 8.07
C LYS A 60 -7.19 0.78 6.78
N PHE A 61 -6.59 1.17 5.66
CA PHE A 61 -6.83 0.55 4.35
C PHE A 61 -6.52 -0.97 4.29
N PHE A 62 -5.62 -1.48 5.13
CA PHE A 62 -5.27 -2.92 5.15
C PHE A 62 -6.07 -3.75 6.18
N ILE A 63 -6.81 -3.11 7.08
CA ILE A 63 -7.48 -3.76 8.22
C ILE A 63 -9.00 -3.64 8.19
N GLU A 64 -9.59 -2.78 7.36
CA GLU A 64 -11.04 -2.57 7.29
C GLU A 64 -11.86 -3.85 7.02
N ASP A 65 -11.24 -4.91 6.48
CA ASP A 65 -11.90 -6.18 6.11
C ASP A 65 -11.50 -7.37 7.02
N ARG A 66 -10.74 -7.13 8.11
CA ARG A 66 -10.32 -8.20 9.04
C ARG A 66 -11.28 -8.45 10.20
N LYS A 67 -12.30 -7.60 10.37
CA LYS A 67 -13.23 -7.69 11.50
C LYS A 67 -14.22 -8.85 11.42
N ASP A 68 -14.34 -9.51 10.27
CA ASP A 68 -15.29 -10.62 10.04
C ASP A 68 -14.63 -12.01 10.00
N GLN A 69 -13.42 -12.15 10.57
CA GLN A 69 -12.63 -13.40 10.53
C GLN A 69 -12.24 -13.92 11.93
N GLU A 70 -12.80 -13.36 13.00
CA GLU A 70 -12.69 -13.88 14.39
C GLU A 70 -14.04 -14.42 14.89
#